data_AF-A0A1H3ZFI5-F1
#
_entry.id   AF-A0A1H3ZFI5-F1
#
_cell.length_a   1.000
_cell.length_b   1.000
_cell.length_c   1.000
_cell.angle_alpha   90.00
_cell.angle_beta   90.00
_cell.angle_gamma   90.00
#
_symmetry.space_group_name_H-M   'P 1'
#
loop_
_entity.id
_entity.type
_entity.pdbx_description
1 polymer ?
#
loop_
_entity_poly.entity_id
_entity_poly.type
_entity_poly.pdbx_seq_one_letter_code
_entity_poly.pdbx_strand_id
1 'polypeptide(L)'
;MLKPGDRVWVNIPGTGYVGVAKVTDHPVVADEFLTDGKSIQGQYFMAAQCGEDDAEYFVPVHWLHKVSVHEAVNEVGLFGNQNSVARPRTPKWEHTVTRLKELWGIAG
;
A
#
# COMPACT_ATOMS: atom_id res chain seq x y z
N MET A 1 -4.68 11.43 4.43
CA MET A 1 -4.53 10.19 5.21
C MET A 1 -5.43 9.12 4.63
N LEU A 2 -4.98 7.86 4.60
CA LEU A 2 -5.79 6.70 4.21
C LEU A 2 -6.94 6.52 5.20
N LYS A 3 -8.11 6.10 4.70
CA LYS A 3 -9.32 5.89 5.51
C LYS A 3 -9.88 4.49 5.31
N PRO A 4 -10.61 3.93 6.30
CA PRO A 4 -11.32 2.68 6.12
C PRO A 4 -12.16 2.70 4.84
N GLY A 5 -12.01 1.66 4.01
CA GLY A 5 -12.66 1.58 2.70
C GLY A 5 -11.80 1.96 1.50
N ASP A 6 -10.74 2.74 1.70
CA ASP A 6 -9.81 3.09 0.60
C ASP A 6 -9.14 1.83 0.03
N ARG A 7 -8.88 1.83 -1.29
CA ARG A 7 -8.09 0.78 -1.97
C ARG A 7 -6.64 1.24 -2.13
N VAL A 8 -5.71 0.36 -1.79
CA VAL A 8 -4.26 0.55 -1.94
C VAL A 8 -3.76 -0.48 -2.95
N TRP A 9 -3.22 -0.02 -4.08
CA TRP A 9 -2.59 -0.91 -5.06
C TRP A 9 -1.10 -0.96 -4.78
N VAL A 10 -0.55 -2.17 -4.76
CA VAL A 10 0.81 -2.42 -4.31
C VAL A 10 1.68 -2.73 -5.52
N ASN A 11 2.75 -1.95 -5.67
CA ASN A 11 3.73 -2.07 -6.73
C ASN A 11 5.12 -2.27 -6.11
N ILE A 12 5.85 -3.26 -6.60
CA ILE A 12 7.26 -3.46 -6.27
C ILE A 12 8.07 -2.67 -7.30
N PRO A 13 8.85 -1.64 -6.88
CA PRO A 13 9.67 -0.85 -7.81
C PRO A 13 10.58 -1.73 -8.66
N GLY A 14 10.60 -1.47 -9.98
CA GLY A 14 11.38 -2.27 -10.94
C GLY A 14 10.79 -3.63 -11.29
N THR A 15 9.76 -4.10 -10.59
CA THR A 15 9.14 -5.41 -10.83
C THR A 15 7.72 -5.30 -11.36
N GLY A 16 6.83 -4.54 -10.71
CA GLY A 16 5.44 -4.38 -11.14
C GLY A 16 4.42 -4.46 -10.02
N TYR A 17 3.13 -4.39 -10.40
CA TYR A 17 2.00 -4.48 -9.49
C TYR A 17 1.74 -5.92 -9.06
N VAL A 18 1.57 -6.13 -7.75
CA VAL A 18 1.43 -7.46 -7.14
C VAL A 18 0.13 -7.67 -6.38
N GLY A 19 -0.69 -6.62 -6.22
CA GLY A 19 -2.00 -6.79 -5.62
C GLY A 19 -2.70 -5.49 -5.29
N VAL A 20 -3.87 -5.66 -4.68
CA VAL A 20 -4.68 -4.58 -4.14
C VAL A 20 -5.24 -4.98 -2.78
N ALA A 21 -5.18 -4.05 -1.84
CA ALA A 21 -5.69 -4.21 -0.49
C ALA A 21 -6.73 -3.13 -0.20
N LYS A 22 -7.61 -3.42 0.75
CA LYS A 22 -8.58 -2.48 1.31
C LYS A 22 -8.14 -2.08 2.71
N VAL A 23 -8.15 -0.79 3.00
CA VAL A 23 -7.91 -0.28 4.35
C VAL A 23 -9.07 -0.69 5.25
N THR A 24 -8.76 -1.32 6.37
CA THR A 24 -9.77 -1.86 7.31
C THR A 24 -10.03 -0.95 8.49
N ASP A 25 -9.03 -0.18 8.91
CA ASP A 25 -9.14 0.76 10.04
C ASP A 25 -8.21 1.98 9.86
N HIS A 26 -8.24 2.88 10.84
CA HIS A 26 -7.42 4.08 10.90
C HIS A 26 -5.93 3.75 11.18
N PRO A 27 -5.01 4.66 10.85
CA PRO A 27 -3.60 4.49 11.17
C PRO A 27 -3.37 4.41 12.68
N VAL A 28 -2.44 3.54 13.08
CA VAL A 28 -2.02 3.32 14.47
C VAL A 28 -0.54 3.72 14.60
N VAL A 29 -0.18 4.48 15.63
CA VAL A 29 1.21 4.90 15.86
C VAL A 29 2.10 3.70 16.14
N ALA A 30 3.37 3.77 15.75
CA ALA A 30 4.31 2.67 15.89
C ALA A 30 4.43 2.14 17.33
N ASP A 31 4.38 3.03 18.32
CA ASP A 31 4.43 2.72 19.76
C ASP A 31 3.31 1.77 20.18
N GLU A 32 2.12 1.90 19.60
CA GLU A 32 0.99 1.02 19.89
C GLU A 32 1.07 -0.24 19.04
N PHE A 33 1.39 -0.12 17.75
CA PHE A 33 1.36 -1.25 16.82
C PHE A 33 2.45 -2.31 17.10
N LEU A 34 3.65 -1.87 17.47
CA LEU A 34 4.80 -2.75 17.70
C LEU A 34 4.85 -3.31 19.13
N THR A 35 3.79 -3.14 19.90
CA THR A 35 3.63 -3.79 21.20
C THR A 35 3.21 -5.26 21.02
N ASP A 36 3.43 -6.07 22.05
CA ASP A 36 2.81 -7.40 22.18
C ASP A 36 3.14 -8.41 21.06
N GLY A 37 4.43 -8.70 20.88
CA GLY A 37 4.91 -9.80 20.03
C GLY A 37 4.79 -9.59 18.51
N LYS A 38 4.24 -8.45 18.08
CA LYS A 38 4.20 -8.02 16.68
C LYS A 38 5.51 -7.32 16.30
N SER A 39 6.60 -8.06 16.24
CA SER A 39 7.85 -7.54 15.67
C SER A 39 7.85 -7.73 14.15
N ILE A 40 7.84 -6.63 13.42
CA ILE A 40 8.20 -6.62 12.00
C ILE A 40 9.67 -6.22 11.87
N GLN A 41 10.36 -6.76 10.87
CA GLN A 41 11.77 -6.46 10.66
C GLN A 41 11.95 -5.03 10.15
N GLY A 42 12.68 -4.21 10.89
CA GLY A 42 13.01 -2.84 10.52
C GLY A 42 13.41 -2.00 11.71
N GLN A 43 13.84 -0.77 11.43
CA GLN A 43 13.93 0.29 12.42
C GLN A 43 12.78 1.25 12.14
N TYR A 44 12.05 1.59 13.20
CA TYR A 44 10.87 2.42 13.10
C TYR A 44 10.97 3.59 14.08
N PHE A 45 10.41 4.74 13.71
CA PHE A 45 10.41 5.93 14.57
C PHE A 45 9.20 5.90 15.51
N MET A 46 9.47 5.81 16.80
CA MET A 46 8.43 5.85 17.84
C MET A 46 8.12 7.30 18.23
N ALA A 47 6.86 7.62 18.48
CA ALA A 47 6.43 8.90 19.03
C ALA A 47 7.11 9.19 20.37
N ALA A 48 7.36 8.17 21.20
CA ALA A 48 8.13 8.33 22.43
C ALA A 48 9.59 8.79 22.22
N GLN A 49 10.14 8.65 21.01
CA GLN A 49 11.52 9.00 20.67
C GLN A 49 11.65 10.34 19.92
N CYS A 50 10.75 10.62 18.99
CA CYS A 50 10.84 11.78 18.10
C CYS A 50 9.62 12.72 18.14
N GLY A 51 8.59 12.41 18.93
CA GLY A 51 7.31 13.13 18.92
C GLY A 51 6.35 12.59 17.85
N GLU A 52 5.06 12.91 18.00
CA GLU A 52 3.97 12.35 17.18
C GLU A 52 4.04 12.73 15.69
N ASP A 53 4.58 13.92 15.37
CA ASP A 53 4.67 14.45 14.00
C ASP A 53 5.73 13.72 13.15
N ASP A 54 6.79 13.24 13.80
CA ASP A 54 7.91 12.54 13.16
C ASP A 54 7.85 11.02 13.34
N ALA A 55 6.83 10.53 14.07
CA ALA A 55 6.61 9.11 14.29
C ALA A 55 6.08 8.39 13.04
N GLU A 56 6.31 7.09 12.98
CA GLU A 56 5.72 6.25 11.94
C GLU A 56 4.35 5.69 12.36
N TYR A 57 3.51 5.46 11.34
CA TYR A 57 2.14 4.97 11.52
C TYR A 57 1.88 3.79 10.62
N PHE A 58 1.19 2.79 11.16
CA PHE A 58 0.79 1.58 10.47
C PHE A 58 -0.68 1.65 10.09
N VAL A 59 -0.98 1.38 8.82
CA VAL A 59 -2.36 1.33 8.33
C VAL A 59 -2.77 -0.13 8.14
N PRO A 60 -3.79 -0.63 8.87
CA PRO A 60 -4.24 -1.99 8.71
C PRO A 60 -4.98 -2.17 7.38
N VAL A 61 -4.63 -3.23 6.66
CA VAL A 61 -5.19 -3.55 5.35
C VAL A 61 -5.56 -5.03 5.24
N HIS A 62 -6.54 -5.31 4.40
CA HIS A 62 -6.92 -6.66 3.99
C HIS A 62 -6.70 -6.82 2.48
N TRP A 63 -5.97 -7.86 2.07
CA TRP A 63 -5.76 -8.16 0.66
C TRP A 63 -7.08 -8.53 -0.01
N LEU A 64 -7.47 -7.77 -1.04
CA LEU A 64 -8.57 -8.13 -1.92
C LEU A 64 -8.09 -9.08 -3.03
N HIS A 65 -6.86 -8.87 -3.48
CA HIS A 65 -6.17 -9.71 -4.44
C HIS A 65 -4.65 -9.58 -4.25
N LYS A 66 -3.92 -10.68 -4.40
CA LYS A 66 -2.46 -10.67 -4.43
C LYS A 66 -1.95 -11.82 -5.31
N VAL A 67 -0.84 -11.58 -5.97
CA VAL A 67 -0.10 -12.57 -6.78
C VAL A 67 1.33 -12.69 -6.28
N SER A 68 2.05 -13.70 -6.74
CA SER A 68 3.49 -13.81 -6.45
C SER A 68 4.30 -12.75 -7.21
N VAL A 69 5.55 -12.54 -6.82
CA VAL A 69 6.47 -11.60 -7.51
C VAL A 69 6.67 -11.99 -8.98
N HIS A 70 6.66 -13.29 -9.30
CA HIS A 70 6.83 -13.80 -10.67
C HIS A 70 5.61 -13.52 -11.56
N GLU A 71 4.46 -13.24 -10.96
CA GLU A 71 3.20 -12.93 -11.63
C GLU A 71 2.90 -11.43 -11.59
N ALA A 72 3.87 -10.61 -11.18
CA ALA A 72 3.72 -9.16 -11.12
C ALA A 72 3.38 -8.59 -12.50
N VAL A 73 2.41 -7.67 -12.54
CA VAL A 73 1.98 -7.02 -13.77
C VAL A 73 2.83 -5.77 -13.99
N ASN A 74 3.58 -5.76 -15.10
CA ASN A 74 4.43 -4.65 -15.49
C ASN A 74 4.31 -4.41 -17.00
N GLU A 75 3.25 -3.71 -17.39
CA GLU A 75 3.00 -3.34 -18.78
C GLU A 75 3.48 -1.90 -19.05
N VAL A 76 3.88 -1.65 -20.30
CA VAL A 76 4.22 -0.28 -20.73
C VAL A 76 2.99 0.60 -20.59
N GLY A 77 3.14 1.76 -19.94
CA GLY A 77 2.05 2.71 -19.75
C GLY A 77 1.40 2.65 -18.37
N LEU A 78 1.73 1.67 -17.53
CA LEU A 78 1.29 1.67 -16.14
C LEU A 78 1.91 2.83 -15.35
N PHE A 79 1.16 3.34 -14.39
CA PHE A 79 1.58 4.38 -13.47
C PHE A 79 2.71 3.85 -12.59
N GLY A 80 3.81 4.59 -12.52
CA GLY A 80 4.94 4.33 -11.64
C GLY A 80 5.31 5.62 -10.94
N ASN A 81 5.76 5.50 -9.70
CA ASN A 81 6.17 6.62 -8.87
C ASN A 81 7.40 6.22 -8.04
N GLN A 82 8.29 7.17 -7.77
CA GLN A 82 9.43 6.98 -6.88
C GLN A 82 9.05 7.13 -5.39
N ASN A 83 7.91 7.76 -5.10
CA ASN A 83 7.40 7.84 -3.74
C ASN A 83 6.86 6.47 -3.29
N SER A 84 7.11 6.11 -2.03
CA SER A 84 6.60 4.86 -1.43
C SER A 84 5.07 4.80 -1.37
N VAL A 85 4.40 5.94 -1.18
CA VAL A 85 2.94 6.07 -1.17
C VAL A 85 2.53 7.31 -1.95
N ALA A 86 1.48 7.22 -2.74
CA ALA A 86 0.91 8.36 -3.46
C ALA A 86 -0.60 8.23 -3.65
N ARG A 87 -1.26 9.38 -3.80
CA ARG A 87 -2.68 9.48 -4.18
C ARG A 87 -2.79 10.11 -5.58
N PRO A 88 -2.37 9.39 -6.63
CA PRO A 88 -2.41 9.94 -7.98
C PRO A 88 -3.84 10.24 -8.42
N ARG A 89 -4.00 11.33 -9.18
CA ARG A 89 -5.26 11.75 -9.81
C ARG A 89 -5.11 11.89 -11.32
N THR A 90 -4.06 11.29 -11.88
CA THR A 90 -3.74 11.42 -13.30
C THR A 90 -4.54 10.39 -14.10
N PRO A 91 -4.88 10.67 -15.37
CA PRO A 91 -5.55 9.68 -16.23
C PRO A 91 -4.77 8.37 -16.37
N LYS A 92 -3.44 8.45 -16.30
CA LYS A 92 -2.55 7.27 -16.30
C LYS A 92 -2.84 6.32 -15.13
N TRP A 93 -3.20 6.87 -13.98
CA TRP A 93 -3.58 6.07 -12.81
C TRP A 93 -4.90 5.33 -13.04
N GLU A 94 -5.91 6.01 -13.59
CA GLU A 94 -7.19 5.39 -13.92
C GLU A 94 -7.00 4.23 -14.92
N HIS A 95 -6.19 4.45 -15.95
CA HIS A 95 -5.81 3.39 -16.90
C HIS A 95 -5.16 2.19 -16.20
N THR A 96 -4.22 2.44 -15.29
CA THR A 96 -3.52 1.41 -14.53
C THR A 96 -4.51 0.56 -13.71
N VAL A 97 -5.39 1.22 -12.96
CA VAL A 97 -6.40 0.54 -12.13
C VAL A 97 -7.35 -0.29 -12.98
N THR A 98 -7.84 0.24 -14.10
CA THR A 98 -8.71 -0.50 -15.02
C THR A 98 -8.01 -1.75 -15.54
N ARG A 99 -6.75 -1.61 -15.98
CA ARG A 99 -5.98 -2.73 -16.53
C ARG A 99 -5.73 -3.84 -15.52
N LEU A 100 -5.38 -3.47 -14.29
CA LEU A 100 -5.17 -4.45 -13.21
C LEU A 100 -6.47 -5.17 -12.82
N LYS A 101 -7.61 -4.44 -12.78
CA LYS A 101 -8.91 -5.05 -12.53
C LYS A 101 -9.29 -6.09 -13.59
N GLU A 102 -9.03 -5.80 -14.87
CA GLU A 102 -9.27 -6.74 -15.98
C GLU A 102 -8.43 -8.01 -15.84
N LEU A 103 -7.11 -7.85 -15.63
CA LEU A 103 -6.18 -8.97 -15.53
C LEU A 103 -6.46 -9.87 -14.31
N TRP A 104 -6.87 -9.28 -13.19
CA TRP A 104 -7.12 -9.99 -11.95
C TRP A 104 -8.59 -10.39 -11.73
N GLY A 105 -9.48 -10.06 -12.67
CA GLY A 105 -10.92 -10.37 -12.57
C GLY A 105 -11.61 -9.69 -11.38
N ILE A 106 -11.17 -8.50 -10.98
CA ILE A 106 -11.71 -7.78 -9.82
C ILE A 106 -12.88 -6.89 -10.25
N ALA A 107 -14.06 -7.13 -9.69
CA ALA A 107 -15.25 -6.31 -9.95
C ALA A 107 -15.07 -4.83 -9.52
N GLY A 108 -15.79 -3.95 -10.23
CA GLY A 108 -15.83 -2.48 -10.07
C GLY A 108 -15.87 -2.01 -8.63
#